data_AF-A0A8S3FAH5-F1
#
_entry.id   AF-A0A8S3FAH5-F1
#
_cell.length_a   1.000
_cell.length_b   1.000
_cell.length_c   1.000
_cell.angle_alpha   90.00
_cell.angle_beta   90.00
_cell.angle_gamma   90.00
#
_symmetry.space_group_name_H-M   'P 1'
#
loop_
_entity.id
_entity.type
_entity.pdbx_description
1 polymer ?
#
loop_
_entity_poly.entity_id
_entity_poly.type
_entity_poly.pdbx_seq_one_letter_code
_entity_poly.pdbx_strand_id
1 'polypeptide(L)'
;MPDNGINIKTICNSSNDSVDLKRSESENGIGTTKGSSPQPVKYVSLAEKIQERISNHERWFSLEFFPPTTSNAAANLIGCVERMAMAQPLFCDITWRSTGDPAGNKETSSMMIANTMLNYCNIDTMLHITCCGTKKPQMVQYLNRAKEVGIRNLLALRGDPPVGEQWDPDQTDFRYATDLVKFIREKFGDYFVICVA
;
A
#
# COMPACT_ATOMS: atom_id res chain seq x y z
N MET A 1 19.53 0.19 20.58
CA MET A 1 18.25 0.86 20.25
C MET A 1 17.80 0.30 18.92
N PRO A 2 16.63 -0.35 18.79
CA PRO A 2 16.20 -0.77 17.47
C PRO A 2 15.76 0.48 16.69
N ASP A 3 16.39 0.68 15.52
CA ASP A 3 16.01 1.70 14.55
C ASP A 3 14.55 1.47 14.12
N ASN A 4 13.65 2.32 14.60
CA ASN A 4 12.32 2.48 14.02
C ASN A 4 12.47 3.31 12.74
N GLY A 5 13.15 2.74 11.74
CA GLY A 5 13.42 3.40 10.47
C GLY A 5 12.11 3.69 9.73
N ILE A 6 11.72 4.96 9.70
CA ILE A 6 10.72 5.49 8.78
C ILE A 6 11.49 5.94 7.55
N ASN A 7 11.26 5.31 6.40
CA ASN A 7 11.84 5.76 5.15
C ASN A 7 10.81 6.61 4.41
N ILE A 8 11.03 7.92 4.36
CA ILE A 8 10.18 8.84 3.60
C ILE A 8 10.67 8.80 2.16
N LYS A 9 9.99 8.04 1.31
CA LYS A 9 10.26 8.03 -0.12
C LYS A 9 9.43 9.14 -0.78
N THR A 10 10.00 10.34 -0.86
CA THR A 10 9.39 11.45 -1.59
C THR A 10 9.56 11.23 -3.09
N ILE A 11 8.50 10.85 -3.80
CA ILE A 11 8.45 10.97 -5.27
C ILE A 11 8.05 12.41 -5.60
N CYS A 12 9.01 13.32 -5.57
CA CYS A 12 8.80 14.70 -6.04
C CYS A 12 8.92 14.73 -7.57
N ASN A 13 7.82 14.99 -8.29
CA ASN A 13 7.95 15.49 -9.65
C ASN A 13 8.34 16.98 -9.57
N SER A 14 9.56 17.31 -10.00
CA SER A 14 10.06 18.69 -9.93
C SER A 14 9.39 19.54 -11.00
N SER A 15 8.46 20.37 -10.60
CA SER A 15 8.13 21.59 -11.35
C SER A 15 8.08 22.70 -10.34
N ASN A 16 9.12 23.53 -10.32
CA ASN A 16 9.14 24.80 -9.61
C ASN A 16 7.94 25.60 -10.08
N ASP A 17 7.03 25.96 -9.18
CA ASP A 17 6.39 27.26 -9.14
C ASP A 17 5.63 27.40 -7.82
N SER A 18 5.91 28.49 -7.14
CA SER A 18 5.25 28.98 -5.94
C SER A 18 3.89 29.56 -6.31
N VAL A 19 2.81 29.12 -5.65
CA VAL A 19 1.49 29.74 -5.83
C VAL A 19 0.82 29.99 -4.49
N ASP A 20 0.50 31.28 -4.29
CA ASP A 20 -0.20 31.87 -3.16
C ASP A 20 -1.63 31.34 -3.00
N LEU A 21 -2.00 30.99 -1.76
CA LEU A 21 -3.39 30.75 -1.38
C LEU A 21 -4.12 32.09 -1.16
N LYS A 22 -5.11 32.40 -2.00
CA LYS A 22 -6.19 33.33 -1.65
C LYS A 22 -7.50 32.58 -1.51
N ARG A 23 -8.06 32.71 -0.31
CA ARG A 23 -9.34 32.18 0.15
C ARG A 23 -10.44 33.15 -0.29
N SER A 24 -11.45 32.70 -1.01
CA SER A 24 -12.69 33.45 -1.27
C SER A 24 -13.87 32.70 -0.70
N GLU A 25 -14.53 33.31 0.27
CA GLU A 25 -15.82 32.86 0.82
C GLU A 25 -16.92 33.13 -0.21
N SER A 26 -17.85 32.18 -0.35
CA SER A 26 -19.15 32.44 -0.98
C SER A 26 -20.24 31.75 -0.16
N GLU A 27 -21.21 32.56 0.25
CA GLU A 27 -22.46 32.17 0.88
C GLU A 27 -23.28 31.33 -0.10
N ASN A 28 -24.02 30.34 0.42
CA ASN A 28 -25.07 29.71 -0.38
C ASN A 28 -26.32 29.41 0.44
N GLY A 29 -27.44 29.85 -0.13
CA GLY A 29 -28.77 29.81 0.42
C GLY A 29 -29.38 28.42 0.51
N ILE A 30 -30.43 28.36 1.30
CA ILE A 30 -31.23 27.18 1.63
C ILE A 30 -32.03 26.75 0.38
N GLY A 31 -31.57 25.68 -0.27
CA GLY A 31 -32.27 24.97 -1.32
C GLY A 31 -32.60 23.55 -0.87
N THR A 32 -33.88 23.26 -0.69
CA THR A 32 -34.43 21.94 -0.37
C THR A 32 -34.23 20.97 -1.54
N THR A 33 -33.42 19.92 -1.38
CA THR A 33 -33.32 18.83 -2.37
C THR A 33 -33.69 17.49 -1.78
N LYS A 34 -34.68 16.88 -2.43
CA LYS A 34 -35.24 15.54 -2.24
C LYS A 34 -34.12 14.47 -2.19
N GLY A 35 -34.29 13.49 -1.32
CA GLY A 35 -33.37 12.39 -1.13
C GLY A 35 -33.09 11.62 -2.43
N SER A 36 -31.86 11.72 -2.90
CA SER A 36 -31.30 10.77 -3.85
C SER A 36 -30.82 9.54 -3.08
N SER A 37 -31.27 8.36 -3.49
CA SER A 37 -30.65 7.09 -3.10
C SER A 37 -29.14 7.16 -3.33
N PRO A 38 -28.29 6.69 -2.38
CA PRO A 38 -26.85 6.73 -2.55
C PRO A 38 -26.46 5.87 -3.75
N GLN A 39 -25.95 6.52 -4.79
CA GLN A 39 -25.35 5.82 -5.93
C GLN A 39 -24.14 5.03 -5.42
N PRO A 40 -23.89 3.82 -5.95
CA PRO A 40 -22.72 3.05 -5.53
C PRO A 40 -21.46 3.88 -5.80
N VAL A 41 -20.70 4.14 -4.74
CA VAL A 41 -19.45 4.91 -4.83
C VAL A 41 -18.51 4.14 -5.76
N LYS A 42 -18.21 4.71 -6.93
CA LYS A 42 -17.27 4.10 -7.88
C LYS A 42 -15.90 4.04 -7.21
N TYR A 43 -15.33 2.84 -7.12
CA TYR A 43 -13.95 2.67 -6.68
C TYR A 43 -13.01 3.35 -7.70
N VAL A 44 -12.14 4.24 -7.21
CA VAL A 44 -11.06 4.85 -7.99
C VAL A 44 -9.76 4.18 -7.56
N SER A 45 -9.08 3.57 -8.53
CA SER A 45 -7.82 2.87 -8.30
C SER A 45 -6.69 3.83 -7.95
N LEU A 46 -5.66 3.34 -7.25
CA LEU A 46 -4.47 4.15 -6.96
C LEU A 46 -3.77 4.63 -8.25
N ALA A 47 -3.78 3.81 -9.30
CA ALA A 47 -3.24 4.18 -10.61
C ALA A 47 -3.98 5.38 -11.22
N GLU A 48 -5.31 5.40 -11.16
CA GLU A 48 -6.13 6.54 -11.62
C GLU A 48 -5.85 7.79 -10.78
N LYS A 49 -5.77 7.66 -9.45
CA LYS A 49 -5.45 8.77 -8.54
C LYS A 49 -4.07 9.38 -8.87
N ILE A 50 -3.05 8.54 -9.08
CA ILE A 50 -1.70 9.00 -9.47
C ILE A 50 -1.75 9.72 -10.83
N GLN A 51 -2.43 9.13 -11.81
CA GLN A 51 -2.54 9.71 -13.15
C GLN A 51 -3.24 11.08 -13.13
N GLU A 52 -4.29 11.22 -12.33
CA GLU A 52 -5.00 12.49 -12.13
C GLU A 52 -4.08 13.57 -11.58
N ARG A 53 -3.33 13.28 -10.49
CA ARG A 53 -2.37 14.22 -9.91
C ARG A 53 -1.30 14.64 -10.90
N ILE A 54 -0.78 13.68 -11.69
CA ILE A 54 0.19 13.96 -12.75
C ILE A 54 -0.42 14.90 -13.81
N SER A 55 -1.64 14.62 -14.26
CA SER A 55 -2.31 15.44 -15.27
C SER A 55 -2.64 16.86 -14.79
N ASN A 56 -2.89 17.03 -13.50
CA ASN A 56 -3.15 18.32 -12.88
C ASN A 56 -1.87 19.07 -12.47
N HIS A 57 -0.69 18.49 -12.70
CA HIS A 57 0.60 19.00 -12.20
C HIS A 57 0.65 19.19 -10.68
N GLU A 58 -0.12 18.39 -9.94
CA GLU A 58 -0.14 18.39 -8.49
C GLU A 58 0.99 17.53 -7.93
N ARG A 59 1.72 18.07 -6.95
CA ARG A 59 2.71 17.29 -6.20
C ARG A 59 2.01 16.38 -5.20
N TRP A 60 2.58 15.20 -5.01
CA TRP A 60 2.11 14.21 -4.05
C TRP A 60 3.31 13.50 -3.43
N PHE A 61 3.07 12.78 -2.35
CA PHE A 61 4.07 11.96 -1.68
C PHE A 61 3.44 10.68 -1.13
N SER A 62 4.27 9.67 -0.89
CA SER A 62 3.91 8.45 -0.19
C SER A 62 4.86 8.20 0.99
N LEU A 63 4.50 7.27 1.86
CA LEU A 63 5.27 6.91 3.04
C LEU A 63 5.46 5.40 3.10
N GLU A 64 6.70 4.95 3.30
CA GLU A 64 7.01 3.52 3.42
C GLU A 64 7.29 3.14 4.88
N PHE A 65 6.60 2.11 5.36
CA PHE A 65 6.69 1.60 6.72
C PHE A 65 7.15 0.16 6.77
N PHE A 66 7.92 -0.14 7.81
CA PHE A 66 8.35 -1.49 8.12
C PHE A 66 7.50 -2.08 9.24
N PRO A 67 6.95 -3.30 9.06
CA PRO A 67 6.26 -3.99 10.13
C PRO A 67 7.20 -4.14 11.35
N PRO A 68 6.73 -3.76 12.55
CA PRO A 68 7.55 -3.81 13.75
C PRO A 68 7.68 -5.25 14.25
N THR A 69 8.68 -5.51 15.09
CA THR A 69 8.93 -6.86 15.63
C THR A 69 8.22 -7.13 16.95
N THR A 70 7.66 -6.10 17.61
CA THR A 70 6.99 -6.21 18.92
C THR A 70 5.63 -5.52 18.93
N SER A 71 4.74 -6.00 19.79
CA SER A 71 3.40 -5.46 20.06
C SER A 71 3.41 -3.97 20.41
N ASN A 72 4.29 -3.56 21.32
CA ASN A 72 4.39 -2.16 21.74
C ASN A 72 4.86 -1.27 20.58
N ALA A 73 5.77 -1.76 19.74
CA ALA A 73 6.19 -1.04 18.55
C ALA A 73 5.08 -0.97 17.48
N ALA A 74 4.22 -1.99 17.37
CA ALA A 74 3.01 -1.94 16.53
C ALA A 74 2.05 -0.84 16.97
N ALA A 75 1.72 -0.77 18.27
CA ALA A 75 0.89 0.30 18.81
C ALA A 75 1.50 1.69 18.57
N ASN A 76 2.80 1.85 18.79
CA ASN A 76 3.51 3.10 18.55
C ASN A 76 3.51 3.51 17.07
N LEU A 77 3.66 2.54 16.15
CA LEU A 77 3.59 2.78 14.71
C LEU A 77 2.22 3.32 14.31
N ILE A 78 1.14 2.72 14.81
CA ILE A 78 -0.23 3.18 14.51
C ILE A 78 -0.41 4.64 14.93
N GLY A 79 -0.05 4.99 16.17
CA GLY A 79 -0.14 6.38 16.63
C GLY A 79 0.76 7.34 15.82
N CYS A 80 1.88 6.86 15.26
CA CYS A 80 2.71 7.64 14.35
C CYS A 80 2.00 7.88 13.02
N VAL A 81 1.40 6.84 12.44
CA VAL A 81 0.67 6.94 11.18
C VAL A 81 -0.53 7.86 11.29
N GLU A 82 -1.29 7.81 12.38
CA GLU A 82 -2.41 8.74 12.60
C GLU A 82 -1.95 10.20 12.55
N ARG A 83 -0.78 10.52 13.11
CA ARG A 83 -0.22 11.88 13.02
C ARG A 83 0.23 12.22 11.60
N MET A 84 0.83 11.26 10.90
CA MET A 84 1.30 11.46 9.52
C MET A 84 0.14 11.53 8.52
N ALA A 85 -0.99 10.88 8.80
CA ALA A 85 -2.20 10.91 7.98
C ALA A 85 -2.73 12.35 7.82
N MET A 86 -2.48 13.23 8.80
CA MET A 86 -2.83 14.65 8.72
C MET A 86 -2.13 15.38 7.57
N ALA A 87 -0.96 14.91 7.14
CA ALA A 87 -0.25 15.45 5.98
C ALA A 87 -0.84 14.98 4.63
N GLN A 88 -1.86 14.12 4.66
CA GLN A 88 -2.58 13.59 3.50
C GLN A 88 -1.65 12.95 2.45
N PRO A 89 -0.86 11.92 2.82
CA PRO A 89 -0.12 11.14 1.83
C PRO A 89 -1.10 10.56 0.80
N LEU A 90 -0.66 10.45 -0.46
CA LEU A 90 -1.51 9.85 -1.50
C LEU A 90 -1.74 8.36 -1.23
N PHE A 91 -0.72 7.67 -0.73
CA PHE A 91 -0.78 6.28 -0.28
C PHE A 91 0.38 6.00 0.68
N CYS A 92 0.35 4.84 1.34
CA CYS A 92 1.48 4.30 2.08
C CYS A 92 1.84 2.87 1.63
N ASP A 93 3.10 2.52 1.83
CA ASP A 93 3.67 1.23 1.47
C ASP A 93 4.00 0.45 2.76
N ILE A 94 3.57 -0.80 2.83
CA ILE A 94 3.93 -1.72 3.92
C ILE A 94 4.86 -2.79 3.39
N THR A 95 6.07 -2.83 3.92
CA THR A 95 7.08 -3.79 3.47
C THR A 95 6.75 -5.24 3.85
N TRP A 96 7.29 -6.17 3.05
CA TRP A 96 7.11 -7.60 3.24
C TRP A 96 8.40 -8.22 3.77
N ARG A 97 8.40 -8.56 5.06
CA ARG A 97 9.52 -9.29 5.67
C ARG A 97 9.27 -10.78 5.55
N SER A 98 9.98 -11.46 4.66
CA SER A 98 9.89 -12.93 4.52
C SER A 98 10.28 -13.66 5.81
N THR A 99 11.11 -13.03 6.65
CA THR A 99 11.42 -13.53 8.00
C THR A 99 10.23 -13.29 8.93
N GLY A 100 9.69 -14.37 9.51
CA GLY A 100 8.53 -14.34 10.39
C GLY A 100 7.27 -14.88 9.71
N ASP A 101 6.12 -14.26 10.00
CA ASP A 101 4.81 -14.61 9.41
C ASP A 101 4.14 -13.34 8.85
N PRO A 102 4.61 -12.82 7.70
CA PRO A 102 4.14 -11.54 7.14
C PRO A 102 2.68 -11.58 6.71
N ALA A 103 2.15 -12.76 6.36
CA ALA A 103 0.76 -12.96 5.99
C ALA A 103 -0.15 -13.31 7.18
N GLY A 104 0.42 -13.49 8.37
CA GLY A 104 -0.27 -14.01 9.54
C GLY A 104 -1.35 -13.11 10.14
N ASN A 105 -1.82 -13.51 11.31
CA ASN A 105 -2.77 -12.75 12.14
C ASN A 105 -2.09 -11.96 13.27
N LYS A 106 -0.76 -12.03 13.39
CA LYS A 106 -0.03 -11.27 14.41
C LYS A 106 -0.14 -9.78 14.09
N GLU A 107 -0.32 -8.96 15.11
CA GLU A 107 -0.33 -7.49 14.98
C GLU A 107 0.97 -6.91 14.39
N THR A 108 2.06 -7.68 14.43
CA THR A 108 3.36 -7.36 13.83
C THR A 108 3.50 -7.81 12.37
N SER A 109 2.52 -8.55 11.82
CA SER A 109 2.56 -9.03 10.43
C SER A 109 2.32 -7.90 9.44
N SER A 110 2.97 -7.97 8.27
CA SER A 110 2.74 -7.03 7.15
C SER A 110 1.26 -6.91 6.81
N MET A 111 0.53 -8.03 6.77
CA MET A 111 -0.89 -8.07 6.45
C MET A 111 -1.75 -7.32 7.48
N MET A 112 -1.51 -7.52 8.78
CA MET A 112 -2.29 -6.82 9.82
C MET A 112 -1.98 -5.33 9.86
N ILE A 113 -0.71 -4.94 9.71
CA ILE A 113 -0.33 -3.54 9.62
C ILE A 113 -0.97 -2.87 8.40
N ALA A 114 -0.94 -3.51 7.22
CA ALA A 114 -1.58 -2.98 6.01
C ALA A 114 -3.10 -2.88 6.13
N ASN A 115 -3.75 -3.91 6.69
CA ASN A 115 -5.17 -3.86 7.04
C ASN A 115 -5.48 -2.68 7.97
N THR A 116 -4.58 -2.38 8.90
CA THR A 116 -4.78 -1.29 9.86
C THR A 116 -4.69 0.07 9.21
N MET A 117 -3.67 0.29 8.36
CA MET A 117 -3.54 1.53 7.60
C MET A 117 -4.75 1.79 6.69
N LEU A 118 -5.24 0.73 6.03
CA LEU A 118 -6.37 0.82 5.12
C LEU A 118 -7.69 1.08 5.86
N ASN A 119 -8.03 0.22 6.82
CA ASN A 119 -9.39 0.17 7.37
C ASN A 119 -9.58 1.03 8.63
N TYR A 120 -8.50 1.38 9.35
CA TYR A 120 -8.60 2.21 10.56
C TYR A 120 -7.98 3.60 10.37
N CYS A 121 -6.87 3.72 9.62
CA CYS A 121 -6.27 5.02 9.33
C CYS A 121 -6.79 5.67 8.04
N ASN A 122 -7.58 4.95 7.23
CA ASN A 122 -8.19 5.43 5.99
C ASN A 122 -7.16 5.99 4.99
N ILE A 123 -6.02 5.31 4.84
CA ILE A 123 -4.98 5.64 3.85
C ILE A 123 -4.95 4.55 2.79
N ASP A 124 -4.92 4.93 1.50
CA ASP A 124 -4.67 3.95 0.43
C ASP A 124 -3.37 3.21 0.72
N THR A 125 -3.45 1.88 0.83
CA THR A 125 -2.33 1.07 1.28
C THR A 125 -1.87 0.16 0.16
N MET A 126 -0.56 0.15 -0.08
CA MET A 126 0.13 -0.78 -0.96
C MET A 126 0.92 -1.78 -0.12
N LEU A 127 0.64 -3.06 -0.35
CA LEU A 127 1.31 -4.15 0.35
C LEU A 127 2.42 -4.70 -0.55
N HIS A 128 3.65 -4.70 -0.05
CA HIS A 128 4.73 -5.42 -0.73
C HIS A 128 4.44 -6.91 -0.70
N ILE A 129 4.86 -7.64 -1.74
CA ILE A 129 4.78 -9.08 -1.77
C ILE A 129 5.99 -9.64 -2.52
N THR A 130 6.72 -10.56 -1.90
CA THR A 130 7.92 -11.16 -2.47
C THR A 130 7.63 -12.58 -2.96
N CYS A 131 8.27 -12.99 -4.05
CA CYS A 131 8.07 -14.31 -4.64
C CYS A 131 9.17 -15.33 -4.28
N CYS A 132 10.32 -14.87 -3.78
CA CYS A 132 11.42 -15.73 -3.34
C CYS A 132 10.98 -16.63 -2.18
N GLY A 133 11.24 -17.93 -2.28
CA GLY A 133 10.89 -18.93 -1.25
C GLY A 133 9.39 -19.20 -1.08
N THR A 134 8.53 -18.68 -1.97
CA THR A 134 7.07 -18.88 -1.87
C THR A 134 6.56 -19.75 -3.02
N LYS A 135 5.78 -20.78 -2.69
CA LYS A 135 5.12 -21.66 -3.68
C LYS A 135 3.78 -21.08 -4.13
N LYS A 136 3.32 -21.42 -5.35
CA LYS A 136 2.06 -20.92 -5.92
C LYS A 136 0.84 -21.09 -5.00
N PRO A 137 0.60 -22.25 -4.34
CA PRO A 137 -0.55 -22.41 -3.45
C PRO A 137 -0.53 -21.45 -2.26
N GLN A 138 0.65 -21.22 -1.68
CA GLN A 138 0.84 -20.29 -0.57
C GLN A 138 0.67 -18.84 -1.04
N MET A 139 1.17 -18.50 -2.22
CA MET A 139 0.95 -17.19 -2.84
C MET A 139 -0.54 -16.89 -3.05
N VAL A 140 -1.33 -17.89 -3.48
CA VAL A 140 -2.79 -17.75 -3.61
C VAL A 140 -3.44 -17.46 -2.25
N GLN A 141 -3.01 -18.12 -1.18
CA GLN A 141 -3.52 -17.84 0.17
C GLN A 141 -3.22 -16.39 0.59
N TYR A 142 -2.01 -15.90 0.34
CA TYR A 142 -1.63 -14.52 0.67
C TYR A 142 -2.46 -13.50 -0.11
N LEU A 143 -2.65 -13.72 -1.40
CA LEU A 143 -3.44 -12.83 -2.27
C LEU A 143 -4.94 -12.86 -1.95
N ASN A 144 -5.50 -14.04 -1.64
CA ASN A 144 -6.89 -14.15 -1.19
C ASN A 144 -7.10 -13.38 0.11
N ARG A 145 -6.18 -13.53 1.07
CA ARG A 145 -6.23 -12.79 2.33
C ARG A 145 -6.12 -11.29 2.13
N ALA A 146 -5.21 -10.82 1.27
CA ALA A 146 -5.10 -9.41 0.92
C ALA A 146 -6.43 -8.89 0.33
N LYS A 147 -7.06 -9.67 -0.55
CA LYS A 147 -8.36 -9.35 -1.13
C LYS A 147 -9.48 -9.32 -0.08
N GLU A 148 -9.51 -10.25 0.86
CA GLU A 148 -10.49 -10.33 1.96
C GLU A 148 -10.43 -9.11 2.88
N VAL A 149 -9.23 -8.62 3.21
CA VAL A 149 -9.06 -7.40 4.02
C VAL A 149 -9.29 -6.10 3.23
N GLY A 150 -9.52 -6.20 1.92
CA GLY A 150 -9.80 -5.07 1.04
C GLY A 150 -8.57 -4.41 0.40
N ILE A 151 -7.37 -4.95 0.60
CA ILE A 151 -6.16 -4.44 -0.07
C ILE A 151 -6.30 -4.63 -1.58
N ARG A 152 -5.96 -3.58 -2.32
CA ARG A 152 -6.01 -3.56 -3.79
C ARG A 152 -4.71 -3.16 -4.46
N ASN A 153 -3.74 -2.64 -3.73
CA ASN A 153 -2.47 -2.19 -4.30
C ASN A 153 -1.36 -3.14 -3.82
N LEU A 154 -0.60 -3.69 -4.76
CA LEU A 154 0.50 -4.60 -4.47
C LEU A 154 1.79 -4.06 -5.10
N LEU A 155 2.89 -4.12 -4.36
CA LEU A 155 4.23 -4.01 -4.93
C LEU A 155 4.81 -5.41 -5.10
N ALA A 156 4.82 -5.91 -6.33
CA ALA A 156 5.34 -7.22 -6.66
C ALA A 156 6.88 -7.17 -6.76
N LEU A 157 7.54 -7.92 -5.89
CA LEU A 157 8.99 -7.97 -5.77
C LEU A 157 9.49 -9.41 -5.95
N ARG A 158 10.72 -9.57 -6.42
CA ARG A 158 11.38 -10.88 -6.34
C ARG A 158 11.65 -11.23 -4.87
N GLY A 159 12.18 -10.26 -4.13
CA GLY A 159 12.76 -10.49 -2.81
C GLY A 159 14.21 -10.97 -2.89
N ASP A 160 14.80 -11.08 -1.71
CA ASP A 160 16.18 -11.54 -1.51
C ASP A 160 16.17 -12.97 -0.95
N PRO A 161 17.21 -13.78 -1.26
CA PRO A 161 17.38 -15.06 -0.63
C PRO A 161 17.58 -14.89 0.89
N PRO A 162 17.27 -15.92 1.70
CA PRO A 162 17.57 -15.90 3.13
C PRO A 162 19.04 -15.56 3.41
N VAL A 163 19.30 -14.89 4.53
CA VAL A 163 20.66 -14.47 4.89
C VAL A 163 21.55 -15.70 5.03
N GLY A 164 22.62 -15.74 4.23
CA GLY A 164 23.59 -16.85 4.23
C GLY A 164 23.28 -17.97 3.23
N GLU A 165 22.15 -17.89 2.51
CA GLU A 165 21.80 -18.82 1.45
C GLU A 165 22.00 -18.19 0.08
N GLN A 166 22.45 -18.99 -0.89
CA GLN A 166 22.46 -18.57 -2.29
C GLN A 166 21.04 -18.72 -2.85
N TRP A 167 20.70 -17.84 -3.79
CA TRP A 167 19.43 -17.94 -4.50
C TRP A 167 19.38 -19.25 -5.30
N ASP A 168 18.39 -20.08 -4.98
CA ASP A 168 18.12 -21.35 -5.65
C ASP A 168 16.80 -21.23 -6.45
N PRO A 169 16.85 -21.24 -7.79
CA PRO A 169 15.66 -21.16 -8.64
C PRO A 169 14.70 -22.34 -8.43
N ASP A 170 15.15 -23.50 -7.97
CA ASP A 170 14.32 -24.70 -7.86
C ASP A 170 13.43 -24.67 -6.60
N GLN A 171 13.78 -23.82 -5.63
CA GLN A 171 13.01 -23.64 -4.40
C GLN A 171 11.82 -22.69 -4.56
N THR A 172 11.72 -21.97 -5.67
CA THR A 172 10.62 -21.02 -5.93
C THR A 172 9.85 -21.38 -7.20
N ASP A 173 8.55 -21.14 -7.18
CA ASP A 173 7.73 -21.26 -8.40
C ASP A 173 7.77 -19.97 -9.25
N PHE A 174 8.48 -18.95 -8.77
CA PHE A 174 8.59 -17.62 -9.36
C PHE A 174 10.06 -17.20 -9.44
N ARG A 175 10.62 -17.21 -10.66
CA ARG A 175 12.03 -16.89 -10.88
C ARG A 175 12.27 -15.38 -10.83
N TYR A 176 11.29 -14.61 -11.31
CA TYR A 176 11.32 -13.16 -11.35
C TYR A 176 10.03 -12.54 -10.80
N ALA A 177 10.09 -11.26 -10.42
CA ALA A 177 8.90 -10.49 -10.03
C ALA A 177 7.84 -10.49 -11.15
N THR A 178 8.26 -10.49 -12.41
CA THR A 178 7.37 -10.55 -13.58
C THR A 178 6.57 -11.85 -13.66
N ASP A 179 7.08 -12.97 -13.15
CA ASP A 179 6.34 -14.23 -13.05
C ASP A 179 5.21 -14.11 -12.04
N LEU A 180 5.47 -13.42 -10.92
CA LEU A 180 4.44 -13.11 -9.93
C LEU A 180 3.36 -12.18 -10.51
N VAL A 181 3.74 -11.15 -11.28
CA VAL A 181 2.77 -10.27 -11.94
C VAL A 181 1.85 -11.08 -12.87
N LYS A 182 2.43 -11.93 -13.73
CA LYS A 182 1.65 -12.80 -14.64
C LYS A 182 0.71 -13.71 -13.86
N PHE A 183 1.19 -14.30 -12.77
CA PHE A 183 0.38 -15.18 -11.93
C PHE A 183 -0.77 -14.46 -11.23
N ILE A 184 -0.53 -13.25 -10.69
CA ILE A 184 -1.60 -12.43 -10.08
C ILE A 184 -2.65 -12.09 -11.15
N ARG A 185 -2.23 -11.70 -12.35
CA ARG A 185 -3.14 -11.39 -13.46
C ARG A 185 -3.94 -12.61 -13.90
N GLU A 186 -3.32 -13.78 -14.00
CA GLU A 186 -4.00 -15.04 -14.34
C GLU A 186 -5.09 -15.42 -13.31
N LYS A 187 -4.79 -15.27 -12.01
CA LYS A 187 -5.69 -15.73 -10.94
C LYS A 187 -6.71 -14.70 -10.46
N PHE A 188 -6.38 -13.42 -10.53
CA PHE A 188 -7.16 -12.34 -9.92
C PHE A 188 -7.59 -11.24 -10.92
N GLY A 189 -7.17 -11.34 -12.18
CA GLY A 189 -7.48 -10.36 -13.22
C GLY A 189 -7.01 -8.95 -12.84
N ASP A 190 -7.90 -7.98 -12.99
CA ASP A 190 -7.64 -6.56 -12.73
C ASP A 190 -8.01 -6.12 -11.31
N TYR A 191 -8.29 -7.06 -10.40
CA TYR A 191 -8.65 -6.71 -9.02
C TYR A 191 -7.55 -5.91 -8.31
N PHE A 192 -6.28 -6.29 -8.54
CA PHE A 192 -5.12 -5.63 -7.95
C PHE A 192 -4.49 -4.63 -8.91
N VAL A 193 -4.20 -3.42 -8.42
CA VAL A 193 -3.19 -2.54 -9.00
C VAL A 193 -1.82 -3.08 -8.61
N ILE A 194 -0.94 -3.27 -9.58
CA ILE A 194 0.37 -3.91 -9.35
C ILE A 194 1.46 -2.94 -9.78
N CYS A 195 2.34 -2.60 -8.85
CA CYS A 195 3.60 -1.92 -9.09
C CYS A 195 4.74 -2.95 -9.08
N VAL A 196 5.85 -2.61 -9.72
CA VAL A 196 7.08 -3.42 -9.72
C VAL A 196 8.28 -2.51 -9.42
N ALA A 197 9.35 -3.07 -8.86
CA ALA A 197 10.63 -2.39 -8.62
C ALA A 197 11.67 -2.73 -9.70
#